data_AF-A0A034WM12-F1
#
_entry.id   AF-A0A034WM12-F1
#
_cell.length_a   1.000
_cell.length_b   1.000
_cell.length_c   1.000
_cell.angle_alpha   90.00
_cell.angle_beta   90.00
_cell.angle_gamma   90.00
#
_symmetry.space_group_name_H-M   'P 1'
#
loop_
_entity.id
_entity.type
_entity.pdbx_description
1 polymer ?
#
loop_
_entity_poly.entity_id
_entity_poly.type
_entity_poly.pdbx_seq_one_letter_code
_entity_poly.pdbx_strand_id
1 'polypeptide(L)'
;AIRNFMEQMPCGWPDLGIPPLAPYTNAELNLELSRSVVDSILQFIRFRFDGLDQMVIKKMKVSYTFKKRVIYHFVFRELKATAQIYNTDTFVDMMRSLGMSVRYEGTGPLKFALQDLSIEGRFKYKMPLFWGSIKIYNFEAKVTLGGVSSNIGGILGDGKFNRFLNDKIESIIPAYINGNQKEISEKIESTLVPRINAYLKGHKIWWLLGQMTGSSNKCYPTPAPWLALE
;
A
#
# COMPACT_ATOMS: atom_id res chain seq x y z
N ALA A 1 -13.95 -7.37 15.21
CA ALA A 1 -12.54 -7.66 14.87
C ALA A 1 -12.07 -6.84 13.66
N ILE A 2 -12.39 -7.18 12.40
CA ILE A 2 -11.91 -6.36 11.26
C ILE A 2 -12.55 -4.96 11.26
N ARG A 3 -13.85 -4.86 11.58
CA ARG A 3 -14.50 -3.55 11.75
C ARG A 3 -13.81 -2.70 12.82
N ASN A 4 -13.55 -3.27 14.01
CA ASN A 4 -12.81 -2.60 15.08
C ASN A 4 -11.39 -2.22 14.65
N PHE A 5 -10.71 -3.07 13.88
CA PHE A 5 -9.39 -2.75 13.32
C PHE A 5 -9.45 -1.53 12.39
N MET A 6 -10.48 -1.45 11.54
CA MET A 6 -10.70 -0.28 10.68
C MET A 6 -11.02 0.98 11.49
N GLU A 7 -11.90 0.87 12.49
CA GLU A 7 -12.24 1.97 13.41
C GLU A 7 -11.03 2.44 14.22
N GLN A 8 -10.03 1.58 14.43
CA GLN A 8 -8.78 1.90 15.12
C GLN A 8 -7.73 2.55 14.21
N MET A 9 -7.82 2.40 12.88
CA MET A 9 -6.82 2.96 11.95
C MET A 9 -6.55 4.45 12.15
N PRO A 10 -7.55 5.32 12.40
CA PRO A 10 -7.29 6.74 12.67
C PRO A 10 -6.50 7.02 13.95
N CYS A 11 -6.50 6.10 14.90
CA CYS A 11 -5.76 6.21 16.16
C CYS A 11 -4.42 5.46 16.17
N GLY A 12 -4.21 4.53 15.22
CA GLY A 12 -3.04 3.66 15.21
C GLY A 12 -2.98 2.71 16.42
N TRP A 13 -1.79 2.19 16.72
CA TRP A 13 -1.53 1.39 17.91
C TRP A 13 -0.25 1.92 18.59
N PRO A 14 -0.36 2.96 19.44
CA PRO A 14 0.79 3.57 20.10
C PRO A 14 1.65 2.58 20.89
N ASP A 15 1.02 1.62 21.59
CA ASP A 15 1.70 0.57 22.34
C ASP A 15 2.53 -0.38 21.45
N LEU A 16 2.22 -0.41 20.15
CA LEU A 16 2.94 -1.19 19.14
C LEU A 16 3.84 -0.32 18.26
N GLY A 17 3.93 0.99 18.52
CA GLY A 17 4.64 1.95 17.68
C GLY A 17 4.03 2.13 16.28
N ILE A 18 2.77 1.73 16.09
CA ILE A 18 2.08 1.87 14.80
C ILE A 18 1.35 3.22 14.79
N PRO A 19 1.67 4.15 13.88
CA PRO A 19 0.99 5.44 13.81
C PRO A 19 -0.43 5.29 13.25
N PRO A 20 -1.24 6.37 13.27
CA PRO A 20 -2.45 6.44 12.46
C PRO A 20 -2.22 5.98 11.02
N LEU A 21 -3.12 5.15 10.52
CA LEU A 21 -3.10 4.59 9.16
C LEU A 21 -4.19 5.20 8.26
N ALA A 22 -5.16 5.91 8.84
CA ALA A 22 -6.26 6.51 8.09
C ALA A 22 -6.65 7.90 8.67
N PRO A 23 -6.13 9.00 8.11
CA PRO A 23 -5.06 9.01 7.11
C PRO A 23 -3.73 8.55 7.71
N TYR A 24 -2.92 7.88 6.90
CA TYR A 24 -1.49 7.78 7.19
C TYR A 24 -0.82 9.09 6.78
N THR A 25 -0.03 9.67 7.67
CA THR A 25 0.64 10.95 7.42
C THR A 25 2.12 10.87 7.78
N ASN A 26 2.96 11.50 6.97
CA ASN A 26 4.39 11.63 7.25
C ASN A 26 4.87 13.03 6.85
N ALA A 27 5.58 13.71 7.76
CA ALA A 27 6.08 15.05 7.52
C ALA A 27 7.14 15.05 6.40
N GLU A 28 7.98 14.03 6.39
CA GLU A 28 9.02 13.82 5.39
C GLU A 28 9.22 12.31 5.16
N LEU A 29 8.74 11.83 4.02
CA LEU A 29 8.90 10.46 3.61
C LEU A 29 9.95 10.39 2.51
N ASN A 30 11.04 9.68 2.77
CA ASN A 30 12.11 9.41 1.81
C ASN A 30 12.06 7.94 1.38
N LEU A 31 12.05 7.67 0.08
CA LEU A 31 12.09 6.34 -0.51
C LEU A 31 13.21 6.26 -1.53
N GLU A 32 14.07 5.25 -1.38
CA GLU A 32 15.08 4.89 -2.37
C GLU A 32 14.63 3.61 -3.09
N LEU A 33 14.47 3.70 -4.40
CA LEU A 33 14.03 2.63 -5.27
C LEU A 33 15.16 2.27 -6.24
N SER A 34 16.05 1.39 -5.81
CA SER A 34 17.10 0.85 -6.68
C SER A 34 16.73 -0.54 -7.17
N ARG A 35 16.47 -0.67 -8.48
CA ARG A 35 16.25 -1.93 -9.20
C ARG A 35 17.12 -1.92 -10.46
N SER A 36 17.48 -3.10 -10.97
CA SER A 36 18.47 -3.32 -12.05
C SER A 36 18.57 -2.27 -13.18
N VAL A 37 17.46 -1.63 -13.56
CA VAL A 37 17.36 -0.65 -14.66
C VAL A 37 16.78 0.71 -14.23
N VAL A 38 16.37 0.86 -12.97
CA VAL A 38 15.78 2.09 -12.43
C VAL A 38 16.40 2.36 -11.07
N ASP A 39 17.03 3.52 -10.93
CA ASP A 39 17.43 4.05 -9.64
C ASP A 39 16.68 5.36 -9.40
N SER A 40 16.02 5.48 -8.27
CA SER A 40 15.13 6.60 -8.01
C SER A 40 15.13 6.99 -6.54
N ILE A 41 15.41 8.27 -6.28
CA ILE A 41 15.30 8.88 -4.96
C ILE A 41 14.03 9.72 -4.96
N LEU A 42 13.12 9.38 -4.06
CA LEU A 42 11.81 10.02 -3.92
C LEU A 42 11.70 10.65 -2.53
N GLN A 43 11.42 11.94 -2.47
CA GLN A 43 11.16 12.66 -1.22
C GLN A 43 9.77 13.29 -1.28
N PHE A 44 8.97 13.03 -0.25
CA PHE A 44 7.62 13.57 -0.10
C PHE A 44 7.53 14.41 1.17
N ILE A 45 7.21 15.69 1.04
CA ILE A 45 6.99 16.61 2.16
C ILE A 45 5.49 16.75 2.41
N ARG A 46 5.10 16.55 3.68
CA ARG A 46 3.70 16.47 4.13
C ARG A 46 2.92 15.42 3.34
N PHE A 47 3.48 14.22 3.27
CA PHE A 47 2.82 13.07 2.67
C PHE A 47 1.57 12.69 3.46
N ARG A 48 0.51 12.36 2.74
CA ARG A 48 -0.75 11.89 3.28
C ARG A 48 -1.30 10.79 2.39
N PHE A 49 -1.82 9.74 3.00
CA PHE A 49 -2.47 8.62 2.33
C PHE A 49 -3.83 8.34 2.98
N ASP A 50 -4.89 8.44 2.19
CA ASP A 50 -6.29 8.34 2.59
C ASP A 50 -6.97 7.08 2.02
N GLY A 51 -8.05 6.67 2.67
CA GLY A 51 -9.03 5.71 2.13
C GLY A 51 -8.91 4.26 2.65
N LEU A 52 -7.90 3.95 3.48
CA LEU A 52 -7.75 2.60 4.05
C LEU A 52 -8.92 2.21 4.99
N ASP A 53 -9.43 3.15 5.76
CA ASP A 53 -10.58 3.00 6.65
C ASP A 53 -11.92 2.91 5.90
N GLN A 54 -11.95 3.25 4.60
CA GLN A 54 -13.12 3.15 3.74
C GLN A 54 -13.24 1.79 3.04
N MET A 55 -12.39 0.82 3.40
CA MET A 55 -12.38 -0.52 2.84
C MET A 55 -13.72 -1.25 3.02
N VAL A 56 -14.36 -1.67 1.93
CA VAL A 56 -15.54 -2.52 1.96
C VAL A 56 -15.11 -3.99 1.93
N ILE A 57 -15.44 -4.73 2.98
CA ILE A 57 -15.20 -6.18 3.07
C ILE A 57 -16.36 -6.90 2.38
N LYS A 58 -16.19 -7.29 1.12
CA LYS A 58 -17.18 -8.08 0.37
C LYS A 58 -17.18 -9.55 0.80
N LYS A 59 -16.02 -10.09 1.19
CA LYS A 59 -15.88 -11.46 1.67
C LYS A 59 -14.75 -11.57 2.67
N MET A 60 -15.03 -12.25 3.77
CA MET A 60 -14.01 -12.73 4.70
C MET A 60 -14.48 -14.06 5.27
N LYS A 61 -13.82 -15.16 4.90
CA LYS A 61 -14.12 -16.50 5.42
C LYS A 61 -12.83 -17.14 5.92
N VAL A 62 -12.78 -17.43 7.20
CA VAL A 62 -11.68 -18.16 7.83
C VAL A 62 -12.15 -19.59 8.10
N SER A 63 -11.45 -20.57 7.53
CA SER A 63 -11.69 -21.99 7.77
C SER A 63 -10.64 -22.51 8.74
N TYR A 64 -11.07 -22.93 9.94
CA TYR A 64 -10.18 -23.42 11.00
C TYR A 64 -9.93 -24.95 10.95
N THR A 65 -10.75 -25.69 10.20
CA THR A 65 -10.73 -27.15 10.03
C THR A 65 -9.65 -27.61 9.02
N PHE A 66 -9.61 -28.90 8.64
CA PHE A 66 -8.58 -29.60 7.84
C PHE A 66 -7.90 -28.83 6.68
N LYS A 67 -8.55 -27.83 6.05
CA LYS A 67 -8.00 -27.05 4.93
C LYS A 67 -7.37 -25.69 5.32
N LYS A 68 -7.37 -25.30 6.61
CA LYS A 68 -6.82 -24.05 7.19
C LYS A 68 -6.54 -22.95 6.17
N ARG A 69 -7.60 -22.23 5.78
CA ARG A 69 -7.58 -21.27 4.66
C ARG A 69 -8.35 -20.01 5.01
N VAL A 70 -7.88 -18.88 4.50
CA VAL A 70 -8.63 -17.62 4.46
C VAL A 70 -9.02 -17.32 3.02
N ILE A 71 -10.27 -16.91 2.82
CA ILE A 71 -10.76 -16.35 1.56
C ILE A 71 -11.15 -14.91 1.85
N TYR A 72 -10.67 -13.98 1.06
CA TYR A 72 -10.88 -12.56 1.26
C TYR A 72 -11.31 -11.87 -0.04
N HIS A 73 -12.06 -10.78 0.11
CA HIS A 73 -12.37 -9.84 -0.95
C HIS A 73 -12.60 -8.47 -0.32
N PHE A 74 -11.69 -7.56 -0.63
CA PHE A 74 -11.70 -6.18 -0.18
C PHE A 74 -11.85 -5.26 -1.37
N VAL A 75 -12.64 -4.20 -1.20
CA VAL A 75 -12.83 -3.17 -2.21
C VAL A 75 -12.56 -1.81 -1.58
N PHE A 76 -11.73 -1.01 -2.21
CA PHE A 76 -11.46 0.37 -1.84
C PHE A 76 -12.05 1.25 -2.94
N ARG A 77 -12.98 2.12 -2.57
CA ARG A 77 -13.60 3.05 -3.52
C ARG A 77 -12.56 4.05 -4.04
N GLU A 78 -11.77 4.59 -3.14
CA GLU A 78 -10.65 5.47 -3.47
C GLU A 78 -9.52 5.24 -2.48
N LEU A 79 -8.29 5.12 -2.98
CA LEU A 79 -7.06 5.24 -2.19
C LEU A 79 -6.27 6.41 -2.74
N LYS A 80 -6.01 7.42 -1.92
CA LYS A 80 -5.47 8.70 -2.38
C LYS A 80 -4.17 9.03 -1.67
N ALA A 81 -3.12 9.26 -2.44
CA ALA A 81 -1.84 9.77 -1.98
C ALA A 81 -1.70 11.25 -2.37
N THR A 82 -1.32 12.08 -1.42
CA THR A 82 -1.00 13.49 -1.65
C THR A 82 0.30 13.88 -0.95
N ALA A 83 1.04 14.80 -1.54
CA ALA A 83 2.15 15.48 -0.88
C ALA A 83 2.18 16.95 -1.32
N GLN A 84 2.55 17.85 -0.42
CA GLN A 84 2.71 19.26 -0.76
C GLN A 84 3.88 19.45 -1.72
N ILE A 85 4.98 18.75 -1.45
CA ILE A 85 6.17 18.72 -2.30
C ILE A 85 6.55 17.26 -2.52
N TYR A 86 6.77 16.90 -3.77
CA TYR A 86 7.34 15.66 -4.22
C TYR A 86 8.58 16.00 -5.04
N ASN A 87 9.74 15.61 -4.53
CA ASN A 87 11.00 15.66 -5.24
C ASN A 87 11.32 14.26 -5.75
N THR A 88 11.76 14.19 -7.00
CA THR A 88 12.24 12.95 -7.61
C THR A 88 13.53 13.22 -8.37
N ASP A 89 14.48 12.32 -8.18
CA ASP A 89 15.64 12.17 -9.05
C ASP A 89 15.65 10.71 -9.50
N THR A 90 15.33 10.49 -10.77
CA THR A 90 15.16 9.14 -11.32
C THR A 90 16.05 8.96 -12.52
N PHE A 91 16.89 7.93 -12.44
CA PHE A 91 17.72 7.42 -13.50
C PHE A 91 17.15 6.11 -14.03
N VAL A 92 16.92 6.04 -15.34
CA VAL A 92 16.47 4.84 -16.04
C VAL A 92 17.52 4.43 -17.05
N ASP A 93 18.08 3.25 -16.85
CA ASP A 93 19.05 2.59 -17.73
C ASP A 93 18.34 1.54 -18.57
N MET A 94 17.68 1.99 -19.64
CA MET A 94 16.81 1.11 -20.44
C MET A 94 17.62 0.16 -21.33
N MET A 95 18.82 0.54 -21.78
CA MET A 95 19.71 -0.32 -22.58
C MET A 95 21.19 0.06 -22.36
N ARG A 96 21.76 -0.46 -21.27
CA ARG A 96 23.16 -0.31 -20.84
C ARG A 96 24.19 -0.59 -21.94
N SER A 97 23.88 -1.46 -22.91
CA SER A 97 24.73 -1.79 -24.06
C SER A 97 24.65 -0.81 -25.24
N LEU A 98 23.60 0.01 -25.31
CA LEU A 98 23.36 0.99 -26.38
C LEU A 98 23.53 2.44 -25.91
N GLY A 99 23.97 2.66 -24.66
CA GLY A 99 24.24 3.98 -24.10
C GLY A 99 22.99 4.85 -23.88
N MET A 100 21.78 4.28 -24.01
CA MET A 100 20.53 5.01 -23.82
C MET A 100 20.12 4.96 -22.36
N SER A 101 20.51 6.02 -21.65
CA SER A 101 20.06 6.31 -20.28
C SER A 101 19.28 7.61 -20.26
N VAL A 102 18.28 7.69 -19.39
CA VAL A 102 17.48 8.89 -19.19
C VAL A 102 17.52 9.20 -17.71
N ARG A 103 17.91 10.43 -17.37
CA ARG A 103 17.72 10.99 -16.03
C ARG A 103 16.65 12.06 -16.11
N TYR A 104 15.71 12.02 -15.20
CA TYR A 104 14.77 13.11 -15.00
C TYR A 104 14.72 13.49 -13.54
N GLU A 105 14.61 14.80 -13.33
CA GLU A 105 14.42 15.40 -12.02
C GLU A 105 13.08 16.14 -12.04
N GLY A 106 12.45 16.24 -10.88
CA GLY A 106 11.21 16.99 -10.75
C GLY A 106 10.90 17.38 -9.32
N THR A 107 10.31 18.56 -9.18
CA THR A 107 9.82 19.10 -7.92
C THR A 107 8.44 19.70 -8.14
N GLY A 108 7.43 19.18 -7.46
CA GLY A 108 6.07 19.69 -7.56
C GLY A 108 5.09 19.01 -6.59
N PRO A 109 3.82 19.40 -6.56
CA PRO A 109 2.82 18.73 -5.73
C PRO A 109 2.55 17.31 -6.24
N LEU A 110 2.14 16.41 -5.34
CA LEU A 110 1.65 15.08 -5.69
C LEU A 110 0.16 14.98 -5.35
N LYS A 111 -0.65 14.58 -6.33
CA LYS A 111 -2.00 14.03 -6.11
C LYS A 111 -2.15 12.80 -6.98
N PHE A 112 -2.33 11.64 -6.36
CA PHE A 112 -2.48 10.38 -7.05
C PHE A 112 -3.60 9.58 -6.38
N ALA A 113 -4.52 9.01 -7.15
CA ALA A 113 -5.62 8.23 -6.61
C ALA A 113 -5.85 6.95 -7.40
N LEU A 114 -6.06 5.85 -6.70
CA LEU A 114 -6.57 4.59 -7.24
C LEU A 114 -8.08 4.54 -7.01
N GLN A 115 -8.85 4.23 -8.05
CA GLN A 115 -10.32 4.19 -8.01
C GLN A 115 -10.82 2.75 -8.19
N ASP A 116 -11.76 2.36 -7.34
CA ASP A 116 -12.39 1.04 -7.35
C ASP A 116 -11.37 -0.12 -7.36
N LEU A 117 -10.35 -0.03 -6.51
CA LEU A 117 -9.38 -1.10 -6.30
C LEU A 117 -10.06 -2.27 -5.59
N SER A 118 -10.07 -3.44 -6.22
CA SER A 118 -10.60 -4.68 -5.65
C SER A 118 -9.48 -5.71 -5.55
N ILE A 119 -9.29 -6.25 -4.36
CA ILE A 119 -8.30 -7.27 -4.05
C ILE A 119 -9.05 -8.48 -3.49
N GLU A 120 -9.10 -9.55 -4.27
CA GLU A 120 -9.74 -10.80 -3.87
C GLU A 120 -8.78 -11.97 -3.96
N GLY A 121 -8.96 -12.97 -3.12
CA GLY A 121 -8.06 -14.09 -3.14
C GLY A 121 -8.21 -15.05 -1.98
N ARG A 122 -7.16 -15.83 -1.78
CA ARG A 122 -7.09 -16.83 -0.73
C ARG A 122 -5.66 -17.11 -0.33
N PHE A 123 -5.47 -17.51 0.92
CA PHE A 123 -4.20 -18.06 1.37
C PHE A 123 -4.43 -19.17 2.38
N LYS A 124 -3.48 -20.10 2.49
CA LYS A 124 -3.48 -21.12 3.53
C LYS A 124 -2.61 -20.67 4.69
N TYR A 125 -2.89 -21.21 5.87
CA TYR A 125 -2.07 -20.95 7.04
C TYR A 125 -1.81 -22.22 7.87
N LYS A 126 -0.65 -22.27 8.51
CA LYS A 126 -0.30 -23.29 9.49
C LYS A 126 -0.06 -22.63 10.85
N MET A 127 -0.42 -23.36 11.89
CA MET A 127 -0.10 -23.04 13.28
C MET A 127 0.71 -24.22 13.82
N PRO A 128 2.04 -24.10 13.95
CA PRO A 128 2.87 -25.15 14.53
C PRO A 128 2.48 -25.36 16.00
N LEU A 129 2.30 -26.62 16.41
CA LEU A 129 1.81 -26.98 17.77
C LEU A 129 2.68 -26.40 18.90
N PHE A 130 3.99 -26.29 18.69
CA PHE A 130 4.94 -25.92 19.76
C PHE A 130 5.24 -24.42 19.86
N TRP A 131 4.86 -23.59 18.87
CA TRP A 131 5.30 -22.19 18.80
C TRP A 131 4.19 -21.17 18.51
N GLY A 132 2.93 -21.58 18.29
CA GLY A 132 1.75 -20.70 18.27
C GLY A 132 1.72 -19.59 17.20
N SER A 133 2.76 -19.45 16.38
CA SER A 133 2.88 -18.44 15.34
C SER A 133 2.18 -18.88 14.06
N ILE A 134 1.51 -17.94 13.41
CA ILE A 134 0.86 -18.21 12.13
C ILE A 134 1.89 -18.08 11.02
N LYS A 135 1.93 -19.09 10.15
CA LYS A 135 2.66 -19.03 8.88
C LYS A 135 1.69 -19.08 7.71
N ILE A 136 1.70 -18.04 6.89
CA ILE A 136 0.94 -17.90 5.63
C ILE A 136 1.73 -18.56 4.49
N TYR A 137 1.02 -19.27 3.60
CA TYR A 137 1.56 -19.91 2.40
C TYR A 137 0.47 -20.15 1.35
N ASN A 138 0.86 -20.46 0.10
CA ASN A 138 -0.04 -20.62 -1.05
C ASN A 138 -0.97 -19.40 -1.18
N PHE A 139 -0.36 -18.23 -1.31
CA PHE A 139 -1.09 -16.97 -1.44
C PHE A 139 -1.49 -16.75 -2.90
N GLU A 140 -2.77 -16.52 -3.12
CA GLU A 140 -3.32 -16.15 -4.41
C GLU A 140 -4.08 -14.84 -4.26
N ALA A 141 -3.83 -13.89 -5.16
CA ALA A 141 -4.56 -12.63 -5.26
C ALA A 141 -4.94 -12.35 -6.71
N LYS A 142 -6.13 -11.81 -6.89
CA LYS A 142 -6.57 -11.14 -8.10
C LYS A 142 -6.82 -9.68 -7.73
N VAL A 143 -6.17 -8.79 -8.46
CA VAL A 143 -6.19 -7.35 -8.22
C VAL A 143 -6.79 -6.69 -9.44
N THR A 144 -7.92 -6.04 -9.26
CA THR A 144 -8.57 -5.26 -10.32
C THR A 144 -8.63 -3.80 -9.94
N LEU A 145 -8.50 -2.92 -10.92
CA LEU A 145 -8.53 -1.47 -10.71
C LEU A 145 -9.47 -0.84 -11.73
N GLY A 146 -10.42 -0.02 -11.26
CA GLY A 146 -11.35 0.69 -12.13
C GLY A 146 -10.69 1.85 -12.86
N GLY A 147 -9.88 2.64 -12.14
CA GLY A 147 -9.19 3.79 -12.71
C GLY A 147 -8.05 4.31 -11.86
N VAL A 148 -7.31 5.26 -12.43
CA VAL A 148 -6.29 6.06 -11.75
C VAL A 148 -6.55 7.51 -12.08
N SER A 149 -6.37 8.39 -11.10
CA SER A 149 -6.21 9.82 -11.33
C SER A 149 -4.80 10.23 -10.92
N SER A 150 -4.10 10.94 -11.79
CA SER A 150 -2.71 11.35 -11.59
C SER A 150 -2.55 12.84 -11.87
N ASN A 151 -2.03 13.56 -10.88
CA ASN A 151 -1.57 14.93 -11.00
C ASN A 151 -0.29 15.07 -10.18
N ILE A 152 0.80 14.62 -10.79
CA ILE A 152 2.17 14.75 -10.33
C ILE A 152 2.74 15.99 -11.02
N GLY A 153 3.16 16.97 -10.23
CA GLY A 153 3.76 18.21 -10.72
C GLY A 153 5.27 18.09 -10.97
N GLY A 154 5.80 18.99 -11.77
CA GLY A 154 7.23 19.27 -11.82
C GLY A 154 8.11 18.25 -12.54
N ILE A 155 7.57 17.17 -13.11
CA ILE A 155 8.38 16.20 -13.88
C ILE A 155 8.89 16.88 -15.16
N LEU A 156 10.18 17.24 -15.19
CA LEU A 156 10.75 18.10 -16.24
C LEU A 156 9.97 19.43 -16.42
N GLY A 157 9.43 19.96 -15.32
CA GLY A 157 8.55 21.15 -15.28
C GLY A 157 7.08 20.88 -15.61
N ASP A 158 6.20 21.88 -15.53
CA ASP A 158 4.73 21.71 -15.69
C ASP A 158 4.23 21.82 -17.15
N GLY A 159 5.10 21.46 -18.10
CA GLY A 159 4.85 21.58 -19.53
C GLY A 159 3.92 20.51 -20.11
N LYS A 160 3.87 20.46 -21.45
CA LYS A 160 3.09 19.43 -22.19
C LYS A 160 3.52 18.00 -21.83
N PHE A 161 4.81 17.80 -21.54
CA PHE A 161 5.34 16.48 -21.17
C PHE A 161 4.80 15.99 -19.83
N ASN A 162 4.74 16.85 -18.81
CA ASN A 162 4.19 16.47 -17.51
C ASN A 162 2.71 16.06 -17.61
N ARG A 163 1.91 16.80 -18.39
CA ARG A 163 0.52 16.40 -18.66
C ARG A 163 0.43 15.06 -19.38
N PHE A 164 1.23 14.88 -20.43
CA PHE A 164 1.29 13.62 -21.17
C PHE A 164 1.67 12.43 -20.27
N LEU A 165 2.62 12.60 -19.34
CA LEU A 165 2.99 11.55 -18.39
C LEU A 165 1.85 11.20 -17.45
N ASN A 166 1.15 12.20 -16.90
CA ASN A 166 -0.01 11.95 -16.04
C ASN A 166 -1.11 11.20 -16.81
N ASP A 167 -1.45 11.61 -18.03
CA ASP A 167 -2.41 10.90 -18.89
C ASP A 167 -1.98 9.46 -19.17
N LYS A 168 -0.67 9.24 -19.40
CA LYS A 168 -0.13 7.90 -19.61
C LYS A 168 -0.20 7.04 -18.35
N ILE A 169 0.11 7.58 -17.18
CA ILE A 169 -0.02 6.88 -15.89
C ILE A 169 -1.47 6.42 -15.69
N GLU A 170 -2.44 7.29 -15.94
CA GLU A 170 -3.87 6.99 -15.79
C GLU A 170 -4.33 5.83 -16.68
N SER A 171 -3.76 5.70 -17.89
CA SER A 171 -4.09 4.59 -18.81
C SER A 171 -3.29 3.31 -18.57
N ILE A 172 -1.99 3.42 -18.29
CA ILE A 172 -1.06 2.28 -18.23
C ILE A 172 -1.27 1.49 -16.94
N ILE A 173 -1.46 2.15 -15.79
CA ILE A 173 -1.56 1.46 -14.51
C ILE A 173 -2.78 0.52 -14.47
N PRO A 174 -4.01 0.96 -14.80
CA PRO A 174 -5.16 0.06 -14.86
C PRO A 174 -4.97 -1.08 -15.86
N ALA A 175 -4.45 -0.79 -17.06
CA ALA A 175 -4.22 -1.80 -18.09
C ALA A 175 -3.22 -2.87 -17.62
N TYR A 176 -2.12 -2.44 -17.01
CA TYR A 176 -1.12 -3.35 -16.46
C TYR A 176 -1.71 -4.18 -15.30
N ILE A 177 -2.37 -3.54 -14.33
CA ILE A 177 -2.96 -4.25 -13.19
C ILE A 177 -3.98 -5.27 -13.65
N ASN A 178 -4.92 -4.87 -14.51
CA ASN A 178 -6.00 -5.74 -14.96
C ASN A 178 -5.49 -6.86 -15.88
N GLY A 179 -4.44 -6.62 -16.68
CA GLY A 179 -3.87 -7.59 -17.62
C GLY A 179 -2.87 -8.59 -17.02
N ASN A 180 -2.23 -8.30 -15.88
CA ASN A 180 -1.08 -9.06 -15.37
C ASN A 180 -1.34 -9.76 -14.02
N GLN A 181 -2.53 -10.33 -13.85
CA GLN A 181 -2.97 -10.94 -12.58
C GLN A 181 -1.99 -11.97 -11.99
N LYS A 182 -1.45 -12.85 -12.85
CA LYS A 182 -0.53 -13.91 -12.42
C LYS A 182 0.77 -13.32 -11.87
N GLU A 183 1.39 -12.42 -12.62
CA GLU A 183 2.64 -11.75 -12.23
C GLU A 183 2.45 -10.96 -10.92
N ILE A 184 1.34 -10.23 -10.79
CA ILE A 184 1.02 -9.47 -9.58
C ILE A 184 0.85 -10.40 -8.38
N SER A 185 0.10 -11.51 -8.52
CA SER A 185 -0.08 -12.48 -7.45
C SER A 185 1.26 -13.08 -7.02
N GLU A 186 2.09 -13.52 -7.97
CA GLU A 186 3.42 -14.08 -7.71
C GLU A 186 4.35 -13.05 -7.06
N LYS A 187 4.27 -11.77 -7.47
CA LYS A 187 5.06 -10.70 -6.88
C LYS A 187 4.65 -10.39 -5.46
N ILE A 188 3.35 -10.37 -5.17
CA ILE A 188 2.82 -10.21 -3.82
C ILE A 188 3.26 -11.40 -2.95
N GLU A 189 3.13 -12.62 -3.46
CA GLU A 189 3.54 -13.82 -2.72
C GLU A 189 5.04 -13.81 -2.41
N SER A 190 5.89 -13.51 -3.39
CA SER A 190 7.35 -13.50 -3.20
C SER A 190 7.86 -12.33 -2.35
N THR A 191 7.14 -11.19 -2.33
CA THR A 191 7.62 -9.97 -1.65
C THR A 191 6.96 -9.73 -0.29
N LEU A 192 5.63 -9.83 -0.22
CA LEU A 192 4.86 -9.47 0.98
C LEU A 192 4.71 -10.63 1.96
N VAL A 193 4.46 -11.86 1.48
CA VAL A 193 4.25 -13.01 2.38
C VAL A 193 5.45 -13.29 3.29
N PRO A 194 6.73 -13.19 2.83
CA PRO A 194 7.87 -13.33 3.73
C PRO A 194 7.92 -12.27 4.83
N ARG A 195 7.60 -11.01 4.51
CA ARG A 195 7.58 -9.91 5.48
C ARG A 195 6.48 -10.09 6.51
N ILE A 196 5.28 -10.47 6.07
CA ILE A 196 4.16 -10.77 6.97
C ILE A 196 4.51 -11.97 7.85
N ASN A 197 5.07 -13.04 7.29
CA ASN A 197 5.50 -14.20 8.09
C ASN A 197 6.61 -13.86 9.10
N ALA A 198 7.52 -12.95 8.76
CA ALA A 198 8.54 -12.46 9.68
C ALA A 198 7.90 -11.68 10.84
N TYR A 199 6.93 -10.80 10.55
CA TYR A 199 6.18 -10.06 11.56
C TYR A 199 5.31 -10.98 12.45
N LEU A 200 4.70 -12.03 11.89
CA LEU A 200 3.89 -12.99 12.64
C LEU A 200 4.73 -13.96 13.48
N LYS A 201 6.04 -14.04 13.24
CA LYS A 201 6.93 -14.94 13.98
C LYS A 201 7.06 -14.47 15.42
N GLY A 202 6.84 -15.39 16.37
CA GLY A 202 6.90 -15.08 17.81
C GLY A 202 5.61 -14.51 18.41
N HIS A 203 4.65 -14.11 17.59
CA HIS A 203 3.35 -13.60 18.05
C HIS A 203 2.27 -14.68 17.98
N LYS A 204 1.59 -14.92 19.11
CA LYS A 204 0.43 -15.84 19.16
C LYS A 204 -0.76 -15.21 18.45
N ILE A 205 -1.59 -16.02 17.79
CA ILE A 205 -2.83 -15.53 17.14
C ILE A 205 -3.75 -14.77 18.11
N TRP A 206 -3.84 -15.21 19.36
CA TRP A 206 -4.65 -14.57 20.39
C TRP A 206 -4.10 -13.20 20.80
N TRP A 207 -2.78 -13.02 20.76
CA TRP A 207 -2.17 -11.72 20.98
C TRP A 207 -2.55 -10.76 19.84
N LEU A 208 -2.43 -11.21 18.58
CA LEU A 208 -2.82 -10.41 17.41
C LEU A 208 -4.31 -10.03 17.44
N LEU A 209 -5.18 -10.98 17.74
CA LEU A 209 -6.62 -10.73 17.87
C LEU A 209 -6.92 -9.78 19.03
N GLY A 210 -6.24 -9.95 20.18
CA GLY A 210 -6.35 -9.06 21.33
C GLY A 210 -5.96 -7.62 21.00
N GLN A 211 -4.92 -7.40 20.19
CA GLN A 211 -4.53 -6.07 19.71
C GLN A 211 -5.58 -5.46 18.75
N MET A 212 -6.27 -6.28 17.96
CA MET A 212 -7.35 -5.83 17.06
C MET A 212 -8.68 -5.56 17.77
N THR A 213 -8.92 -6.15 18.95
CA THR A 213 -10.19 -6.04 19.70
C THR A 213 -10.09 -5.26 21.01
N GLY A 214 -8.88 -5.05 21.53
CA GLY A 214 -8.62 -4.45 22.84
C GLY A 214 -8.67 -2.93 22.89
N SER A 215 -8.80 -2.25 21.75
CA SER A 215 -9.08 -0.82 21.74
C SER A 215 -10.59 -0.57 21.95
N SER A 216 -11.03 -0.66 23.20
CA SER A 216 -12.36 -0.24 23.65
C SER A 216 -12.38 1.21 24.15
N ASN A 217 -11.24 1.90 24.14
CA ASN A 217 -11.17 3.32 24.46
C ASN A 217 -11.74 4.13 23.31
N LYS A 218 -12.57 5.14 23.62
CA LYS A 218 -13.09 6.08 22.62
C LYS A 218 -11.90 6.68 21.86
N CYS A 219 -11.72 6.28 20.61
CA CYS A 219 -10.70 6.81 19.71
C CYS A 219 -11.08 8.26 19.35
N TYR A 220 -10.23 9.20 19.72
CA TYR A 220 -10.29 10.58 19.23
C TYR A 220 -9.05 10.79 18.36
N PRO A 221 -9.18 10.74 17.03
CA PRO A 221 -8.03 10.87 16.15
C PRO A 221 -7.44 12.27 16.27
N THR A 222 -6.16 12.35 16.61
CA THR A 222 -5.42 13.61 16.58
C THR A 222 -4.99 13.86 15.13
N PRO A 223 -5.42 14.95 14.47
CA PRO A 223 -4.96 15.26 13.13
C PRO A 223 -3.44 15.52 13.16
N ALA A 224 -2.76 15.22 12.07
CA ALA A 224 -1.34 15.59 11.94
C ALA A 224 -1.17 17.10 12.17
N PRO A 225 -0.07 17.57 12.78
CA PRO A 225 0.07 18.97 13.19
C PRO A 225 -0.16 20.00 12.08
N TRP A 226 0.19 19.66 10.84
CA TRP A 226 0.00 20.53 9.68
C TRP A 226 -1.39 20.47 9.05
N LEU A 227 -2.24 19.52 9.45
CA LEU A 227 -3.64 19.42 9.03
C LEU A 227 -4.58 20.29 9.89
N ALA A 228 -4.14 20.73 11.07
CA ALA A 228 -4.90 21.62 11.94
C ALA A 228 -4.78 23.11 11.56
N LEU A 229 -3.98 23.41 10.53
CA LEU A 229 -3.64 24.77 10.07
C LEU A 229 -4.22 25.11 8.69
N GLU A 230 -4.98 24.19 8.08
CA GLU A 230 -5.76 24.38 6.84
C GLU A 230 -7.25 24.48 7.16
#